data_AF-A0A7C3Q339-F1
#
_entry.id   AF-A0A7C3Q339-F1
#
_cell.length_a   1.000
_cell.length_b   1.000
_cell.length_c   1.000
_cell.angle_alpha   90.00
_cell.angle_beta   90.00
_cell.angle_gamma   90.00
#
_symmetry.space_group_name_H-M   'P 1'
#
loop_
_entity.id
_entity.type
_entity.pdbx_description
1 polymer ?
#
loop_
_entity_poly.entity_id
_entity_poly.type
_entity_poly.pdbx_seq_one_letter_code
_entity_poly.pdbx_strand_id
1 'polypeptide(L)'
;MQYEIRISKRIKNKILGGKQVFTINEIKKKEYPTGSLVKLICGNEFVAWATINPKNPKRYIRILSLEKDFDLKDDLIKKLKNAKRFREKIGYRKSL
;
A
#
# COMPACT_ATOMS: atom_id res chain seq x y z
N MET A 1 16.41 4.51 -5.78
CA MET A 1 15.76 5.81 -5.52
C MET A 1 14.43 5.57 -4.82
N GLN A 2 14.16 6.30 -3.74
CA GLN A 2 12.89 6.22 -3.02
C GLN A 2 12.03 7.41 -3.42
N TYR A 3 10.84 7.15 -3.97
CA TYR A 3 9.93 8.20 -4.42
C TYR A 3 9.02 8.65 -3.29
N GLU A 4 8.74 9.95 -3.20
CA GLU A 4 7.83 10.51 -2.20
C GLU A 4 6.62 11.19 -2.85
N ILE A 5 5.44 10.99 -2.26
CA ILE A 5 4.20 11.63 -2.68
C ILE A 5 3.58 12.33 -1.48
N ARG A 6 3.49 13.66 -1.58
CA ARG A 6 2.73 14.48 -0.62
C ARG A 6 1.24 14.27 -0.84
N ILE A 7 0.53 13.95 0.23
CA ILE A 7 -0.91 13.73 0.26
C ILE A 7 -1.59 14.73 1.20
N SER A 8 -2.88 14.97 0.99
CA SER A 8 -3.67 15.84 1.85
C SER A 8 -4.14 15.12 3.13
N LYS A 9 -4.53 15.90 4.15
CA LYS A 9 -5.13 15.37 5.40
C LYS A 9 -6.35 14.49 5.13
N ARG A 10 -7.15 14.82 4.10
CA ARG A 10 -8.30 14.01 3.66
C ARG A 10 -7.88 12.61 3.20
N ILE A 11 -6.79 12.52 2.42
CA ILE A 11 -6.26 11.23 1.96
C ILE A 11 -5.63 10.45 3.12
N LYS A 12 -4.88 11.12 4.00
CA LYS A 12 -4.36 10.51 5.24
C LYS A 12 -5.49 9.84 6.04
N ASN A 13 -6.58 10.55 6.30
CA ASN A 13 -7.71 10.01 7.07
C ASN A 13 -8.35 8.80 6.38
N LYS A 14 -8.45 8.79 5.03
CA LYS A 14 -8.94 7.64 4.28
C LYS A 14 -8.02 6.42 4.44
N ILE A 15 -6.71 6.61 4.39
CA ILE A 15 -5.71 5.54 4.58
C ILE A 15 -5.84 4.94 5.98
N LEU A 16 -5.86 5.79 7.01
CA LEU A 16 -6.00 5.36 8.40
C LEU A 16 -7.37 4.71 8.67
N GLY A 17 -8.41 5.12 7.94
CA GLY A 17 -9.71 4.46 7.92
C GLY A 17 -9.75 3.13 7.13
N GLY A 18 -8.60 2.63 6.66
CA GLY A 18 -8.47 1.32 6.03
C GLY A 18 -8.56 1.30 4.51
N LYS A 19 -8.76 2.45 3.83
CA LYS A 19 -8.80 2.48 2.36
C LYS A 19 -7.44 2.12 1.77
N GLN A 20 -7.37 1.03 1.01
CA GLN A 20 -6.12 0.48 0.46
C GLN A 20 -5.79 0.93 -0.97
N VAL A 21 -6.76 1.43 -1.75
CA VAL A 21 -6.59 1.73 -3.17
C VAL A 21 -7.08 3.13 -3.48
N PHE A 22 -6.29 3.90 -4.22
CA PHE A 22 -6.61 5.28 -4.61
C PHE A 22 -6.54 5.46 -6.11
N THR A 23 -7.40 6.34 -6.60
CA THR A 23 -7.44 6.72 -8.01
C THR A 23 -6.51 7.90 -8.30
N ILE A 24 -6.23 8.13 -9.59
CA ILE A 24 -5.44 9.29 -10.05
C ILE A 24 -6.10 10.65 -9.75
N ASN A 25 -7.41 10.67 -9.51
CA ASN A 25 -8.15 11.87 -9.14
C ASN A 25 -8.05 12.16 -7.64
N GLU A 26 -7.76 11.14 -6.82
CA GLU A 26 -7.59 11.30 -5.38
C GLU A 26 -6.16 11.70 -5.00
N ILE A 27 -5.17 11.20 -5.75
CA ILE A 27 -3.75 11.50 -5.53
C ILE A 27 -3.17 12.02 -6.84
N LYS A 28 -2.62 13.24 -6.81
CA LYS A 28 -2.08 13.94 -7.98
C LYS A 28 -1.13 13.05 -8.77
N LYS A 29 -1.34 13.01 -10.10
CA LYS A 29 -0.52 12.23 -11.04
C LYS A 29 0.97 12.56 -10.91
N LYS A 30 1.77 11.51 -10.95
CA LYS A 30 3.24 11.44 -10.96
C LYS A 30 3.66 10.43 -12.03
N GLU A 31 4.75 10.74 -12.72
CA GLU A 31 5.31 9.92 -13.81
C GLU A 31 6.41 8.99 -13.32
N TYR A 32 6.14 8.26 -12.23
CA TYR A 32 7.07 7.27 -11.70
C TYR A 32 6.91 5.94 -12.43
N PRO A 33 7.95 5.09 -12.51
CA PRO A 33 7.83 3.77 -13.11
C PRO A 33 6.71 2.94 -12.48
N THR A 34 6.08 2.09 -13.29
CA THR A 34 5.03 1.19 -12.79
C THR A 34 5.64 0.18 -11.81
N GLY A 35 4.97 -0.02 -10.68
CA GLY A 35 5.42 -0.93 -9.62
C GLY A 35 6.41 -0.30 -8.64
N SER A 36 6.82 0.95 -8.85
CA SER A 36 7.72 1.63 -7.91
C SER A 36 7.11 1.71 -6.52
N LEU A 37 7.97 1.49 -5.52
CA LEU A 37 7.66 1.76 -4.12
C LEU A 37 7.69 3.27 -3.89
N VAL A 38 6.60 3.79 -3.31
CA VAL A 38 6.44 5.21 -2.99
C VAL A 38 6.13 5.38 -1.51
N LYS A 39 6.70 6.41 -0.90
CA LYS A 39 6.42 6.84 0.47
C LYS A 39 5.37 7.96 0.43
N LEU A 40 4.25 7.74 1.10
CA LEU A 40 3.19 8.74 1.24
C LEU A 40 3.44 9.58 2.50
N ILE A 41 3.47 10.90 2.35
CA ILE A 41 3.72 11.85 3.45
C ILE A 41 2.62 12.91 3.53
N CYS A 42 2.24 13.31 4.73
CA CYS A 42 1.29 14.40 4.99
C CYS A 42 1.99 15.47 5.83
N GLY A 43 2.32 16.60 5.24
CA GLY A 43 3.28 17.54 5.85
C GLY A 43 4.64 16.87 6.00
N ASN A 44 5.15 16.79 7.23
CA ASN A 44 6.42 16.12 7.57
C ASN A 44 6.22 14.70 8.12
N GLU A 45 4.98 14.22 8.16
CA GLU A 45 4.63 12.94 8.75
C GLU A 45 4.61 11.83 7.71
N PHE A 46 5.25 10.70 8.02
CA PHE A 46 5.07 9.46 7.27
C PHE A 46 3.66 8.93 7.46
N VAL A 47 3.00 8.52 6.38
CA VAL A 47 1.64 7.96 6.43
C VAL A 47 1.62 6.49 6.04
N ALA A 48 2.23 6.14 4.91
CA ALA A 48 2.21 4.77 4.40
C ALA A 48 3.26 4.54 3.32
N TRP A 49 3.61 3.28 3.14
CA TRP A 49 4.25 2.78 1.92
C TRP A 49 3.21 2.28 0.94
N ALA A 50 3.43 2.52 -0.35
CA ALA A 50 2.51 2.11 -1.40
C ALA A 50 3.24 1.75 -2.69
N THR A 51 2.54 1.09 -3.61
CA THR A 51 2.97 0.96 -5.01
C THR A 51 2.20 1.91 -5.90
N ILE A 52 2.85 2.37 -6.96
CA ILE A 52 2.24 3.22 -7.99
C ILE A 52 2.09 2.49 -9.32
N ASN A 53 0.97 2.71 -10.00
CA ASN A 53 0.75 2.27 -11.37
C ASN A 53 0.11 3.41 -12.19
N PRO A 54 0.91 4.27 -12.85
CA PRO A 54 0.38 5.37 -13.65
C PRO A 54 -0.46 4.92 -14.85
N LYS A 55 -0.31 3.67 -15.29
CA LYS A 55 -1.09 3.08 -16.40
C LYS A 55 -2.49 2.64 -15.94
N ASN A 56 -2.78 2.62 -14.65
CA ASN A 56 -4.09 2.23 -14.12
C ASN A 56 -4.73 3.35 -13.27
N PRO A 57 -5.51 4.26 -13.89
CA PRO A 57 -6.13 5.39 -13.20
C PRO A 57 -7.05 5.00 -12.03
N LYS A 58 -7.72 3.83 -12.11
CA LYS A 58 -8.65 3.34 -11.08
C LYS A 58 -7.92 2.70 -9.89
N ARG A 59 -6.69 2.23 -10.08
CA ARG A 59 -5.86 1.58 -9.05
C ARG A 59 -4.46 2.18 -9.06
N TYR A 60 -4.43 3.51 -9.04
CA TYR A 60 -3.24 4.31 -9.27
C TYR A 60 -2.22 4.14 -8.15
N ILE A 61 -2.68 4.16 -6.90
CA ILE A 61 -1.89 3.87 -5.71
C ILE A 61 -2.51 2.70 -4.96
N ARG A 62 -1.69 1.76 -4.50
CA ARG A 62 -2.09 0.67 -3.60
C ARG A 62 -1.22 0.66 -2.37
N ILE A 63 -1.84 0.84 -1.21
CA ILE A 63 -1.15 0.80 0.08
C ILE A 63 -0.55 -0.60 0.27
N LEU A 64 0.70 -0.61 0.71
CA LEU A 64 1.42 -1.81 1.08
C LEU A 64 1.53 -1.92 2.59
N SER A 65 2.03 -0.89 3.26
CA SER A 65 2.24 -0.94 4.71
C SER A 65 2.03 0.41 5.36
N LEU A 66 1.59 0.39 6.61
CA LEU A 66 1.52 1.56 7.50
C LEU A 66 2.72 1.61 8.46
N GLU A 67 3.59 0.60 8.44
CA GLU A 67 4.80 0.56 9.26
C GLU A 67 5.87 1.45 8.63
N LYS A 68 6.46 2.34 9.42
CA LYS A 68 7.51 3.24 8.94
C LYS A 68 8.79 2.47 8.58
N ASP A 69 9.18 1.55 9.47
CA ASP A 69 10.36 0.69 9.34
C ASP A 69 10.06 -0.54 8.47
N PHE A 70 9.65 -0.25 7.24
CA PHE A 70 9.21 -1.23 6.27
C PHE A 70 10.40 -1.88 5.57
N ASP A 71 10.54 -3.19 5.75
CA ASP A 71 11.24 -4.05 4.81
C ASP A 71 10.23 -4.81 3.94
N LEU A 72 10.35 -4.67 2.62
CA LEU A 72 9.41 -5.25 1.67
C LEU A 72 9.38 -6.78 1.74
N LYS A 73 10.54 -7.42 1.89
CA LYS A 73 10.65 -8.88 1.88
C LYS A 73 10.03 -9.46 3.14
N ASP A 74 10.37 -8.89 4.29
CA ASP A 74 9.87 -9.35 5.58
C ASP A 74 8.37 -9.11 5.75
N ASP A 75 7.87 -7.96 5.29
CA ASP A 75 6.44 -7.66 5.31
C ASP A 75 5.62 -8.63 4.44
N LEU A 76 6.12 -8.96 3.24
CA LEU A 76 5.49 -9.95 2.37
C LEU A 76 5.49 -11.34 3.00
N ILE A 77 6.62 -11.78 3.58
CA ILE A 77 6.70 -13.07 4.28
C ILE A 77 5.71 -13.12 5.44
N LYS A 78 5.62 -12.05 6.25
CA LYS A 78 4.68 -11.94 7.37
C LYS A 78 3.23 -12.05 6.90
N LYS A 79 2.86 -11.34 5.82
CA LYS A 79 1.53 -11.41 5.22
C LYS A 79 1.18 -12.81 4.71
N LEU A 80 2.11 -13.49 4.05
CA LEU A 80 1.91 -14.87 3.59
C LEU A 80 1.71 -15.83 4.76
N LYS A 81 2.54 -15.73 5.81
CA LYS A 81 2.39 -16.52 7.04
C LYS A 81 1.03 -16.30 7.71
N ASN A 82 0.60 -15.04 7.84
CA ASN A 82 -0.70 -14.70 8.42
C ASN A 82 -1.86 -15.25 7.59
N ALA A 83 -1.81 -15.12 6.27
CA ALA A 83 -2.82 -15.65 5.38
C ALA A 83 -2.90 -17.20 5.45
N LYS A 84 -1.76 -17.87 5.53
CA LYS A 84 -1.70 -19.33 5.73
C LYS A 84 -2.33 -19.74 7.06
N ARG A 85 -1.91 -19.12 8.16
CA ARG A 85 -2.44 -19.40 9.51
C ARG A 85 -3.94 -19.16 9.59
N PHE A 86 -4.44 -18.11 8.95
CA PHE A 86 -5.88 -17.84 8.90
C PHE A 86 -6.65 -18.95 8.18
N ARG A 87 -6.15 -19.41 7.01
CA ARG A 87 -6.76 -20.53 6.27
C ARG A 87 -6.79 -21.84 7.07
N GLU A 88 -5.70 -22.14 7.78
CA GLU A 88 -5.63 -23.30 8.67
C GLU A 88 -6.64 -23.19 9.81
N LYS A 89 -6.77 -22.01 10.43
CA LYS A 89 -7.74 -21.75 11.51
C LYS A 89 -9.19 -21.97 11.09
N ILE A 90 -9.55 -21.58 9.87
CA ILE A 90 -10.93 -21.76 9.35
C ILE A 90 -11.19 -23.15 8.75
N GLY A 91 -10.22 -24.07 8.85
CA GLY A 91 -10.37 -25.44 8.34
C GLY A 91 -10.44 -25.52 6.82
N TYR A 92 -9.85 -24.57 6.08
CA TYR A 92 -9.75 -24.63 4.61
C TYR A 92 -8.89 -25.83 4.21
N ARG A 93 -9.52 -26.99 4.00
CA ARG A 93 -8.86 -28.21 3.50
C ARG A 93 -8.40 -27.93 2.07
N LYS A 94 -7.13 -28.21 1.79
CA LYS A 94 -6.62 -28.29 0.42
C LYS A 94 -7.41 -29.40 -0.30
N SER A 95 -8.44 -29.03 -1.06
CA SER A 95 -8.88 -29.85 -2.19
C SER A 95 -7.78 -29.72 -3.24
N LEU A 96 -6.81 -30.64 -3.17
CA LEU A 96 -5.92 -30.95 -4.28
C LEU A 96 -6.64 -31.91 -5.22
#